data_AF-A0A7S7Z6U2-F1
#
_entry.id   AF-A0A7S7Z6U2-F1
#
_cell.length_a   1.000
_cell.length_b   1.000
_cell.length_c   1.000
_cell.angle_alpha   90.00
_cell.angle_beta   90.00
_cell.angle_gamma   90.00
#
_symmetry.space_group_name_H-M   'P 1'
#
loop_
_entity.id
_entity.type
_entity.pdbx_description
1 polymer ?
#
loop_
_entity_poly.entity_id
_entity_poly.type
_entity_poly.pdbx_seq_one_letter_code
_entity_poly.pdbx_strand_id
1 'polypeptide(L)'
;MRKDIGLPKEFTLDACRHGGMTELEEAELTEGQGRALSAHRTRESYAGYAKRTEARMLSATRKRHAHLLANQMATDVQNATADGVQNTEQEPSKSAL
;
A
#
# COMPACT_ATOMS: atom_id res chain seq x y z
N MET A 1 -18.51 -39.42 12.86
CA MET A 1 -18.81 -37.98 13.08
C MET A 1 -19.09 -37.23 11.78
N ARG A 2 -18.13 -37.01 10.85
CA ARG A 2 -18.38 -36.22 9.62
C ARG A 2 -19.46 -36.83 8.71
N LYS A 3 -19.40 -38.14 8.48
CA LYS A 3 -20.40 -38.89 7.71
C LYS A 3 -21.77 -38.85 8.40
N ASP A 4 -21.77 -38.98 9.72
CA ASP A 4 -22.98 -39.06 10.55
C ASP A 4 -23.78 -37.74 10.53
N ILE A 5 -23.11 -36.60 10.29
CA ILE A 5 -23.75 -35.28 10.11
C ILE A 5 -23.89 -34.87 8.64
N GLY A 6 -23.57 -35.75 7.69
CA GLY A 6 -23.68 -35.47 6.26
C GLY A 6 -22.69 -34.41 5.73
N LEU A 7 -21.57 -34.17 6.40
CA LEU A 7 -20.61 -33.15 5.98
C LEU A 7 -19.86 -33.58 4.71
N PRO A 8 -19.85 -32.78 3.63
CA PRO A 8 -19.07 -33.06 2.43
C PRO A 8 -17.59 -33.25 2.73
N LYS A 9 -16.90 -34.07 1.92
CA LYS A 9 -15.46 -34.32 2.11
C LYS A 9 -14.63 -33.08 1.84
N GLU A 10 -15.13 -32.24 0.96
CA GLU A 10 -14.52 -31.00 0.46
C GLU A 10 -14.65 -29.87 1.48
N PHE A 11 -15.67 -29.92 2.36
CA PHE A 11 -15.88 -28.91 3.39
C PHE A 11 -14.90 -29.12 4.54
N THR A 12 -13.67 -28.64 4.38
CA THR A 12 -12.60 -28.72 5.36
C THR A 12 -12.22 -27.34 5.89
N LEU A 13 -11.62 -27.27 7.08
CA LEU A 13 -11.10 -26.00 7.60
C LEU A 13 -10.04 -25.39 6.66
N ASP A 14 -9.29 -26.26 5.98
CA ASP A 14 -8.30 -25.87 4.97
C ASP A 14 -8.97 -25.19 3.76
N ALA A 15 -10.05 -25.79 3.24
CA ALA A 15 -10.86 -25.20 2.18
C ALA A 15 -11.48 -23.85 2.60
N CYS A 16 -11.98 -23.74 3.83
CA CYS A 16 -12.49 -22.47 4.36
C CYS A 16 -11.39 -21.41 4.49
N ARG A 17 -10.17 -21.80 4.92
CA ARG A 17 -9.02 -20.90 5.02
C ARG A 17 -8.61 -20.40 3.64
N HIS A 18 -8.58 -21.27 2.64
CA HIS A 18 -8.32 -20.90 1.24
C HIS A 18 -9.39 -19.95 0.69
N GLY A 19 -10.67 -20.29 0.90
CA GLY A 19 -11.80 -19.45 0.49
C GLY A 19 -11.70 -18.05 1.09
N GLY A 20 -11.56 -17.96 2.41
CA GLY A 20 -11.44 -16.67 3.10
C GLY A 20 -10.24 -15.85 2.63
N MET A 21 -9.09 -16.49 2.36
CA MET A 21 -7.92 -15.78 1.80
C MET A 21 -8.20 -15.19 0.42
N THR A 22 -8.93 -15.93 -0.42
CA THR A 22 -9.31 -15.48 -1.77
C THR A 22 -10.32 -14.34 -1.70
N GLU A 23 -11.33 -14.47 -0.84
CA GLU A 23 -12.35 -13.43 -0.61
C GLU A 23 -11.75 -12.11 -0.14
N LEU A 24 -10.70 -12.14 0.71
CA LEU A 24 -9.98 -10.92 1.11
C LEU A 24 -9.31 -10.23 -0.08
N GLU A 25 -8.66 -10.96 -0.98
CA GLU A 25 -8.02 -10.37 -2.17
C GLU A 25 -9.05 -9.84 -3.18
N GLU A 26 -10.18 -10.52 -3.32
CA GLU A 26 -11.31 -10.08 -4.15
C GLU A 26 -11.98 -8.82 -3.57
N ALA A 27 -12.00 -8.68 -2.24
CA ALA A 27 -12.39 -7.44 -1.53
C ALA A 27 -11.29 -6.35 -1.58
N GLU A 28 -10.38 -6.45 -2.55
CA GLU A 28 -9.30 -5.52 -2.83
C GLU A 28 -8.26 -5.37 -1.72
N LEU A 29 -8.18 -6.27 -0.73
CA LEU A 29 -7.07 -6.23 0.24
C LEU A 29 -5.75 -6.51 -0.48
N THR A 30 -4.70 -5.81 -0.05
CA THR A 30 -3.35 -6.13 -0.52
C THR A 30 -2.88 -7.43 0.11
N GLU A 31 -1.92 -8.11 -0.52
CA GLU A 31 -1.31 -9.33 0.03
C GLU A 31 -0.82 -9.13 1.47
N GLY A 32 -0.24 -7.97 1.79
CA GLY A 32 0.18 -7.64 3.15
C GLY A 32 -0.97 -7.56 4.15
N GLN A 33 -2.11 -6.97 3.76
CA GLN A 33 -3.31 -6.89 4.58
C GLN A 33 -3.93 -8.28 4.79
N GLY A 34 -4.06 -9.06 3.72
CA GLY A 34 -4.55 -10.44 3.80
C GLY A 34 -3.67 -11.29 4.72
N ARG A 35 -2.35 -11.16 4.62
CA ARG A 35 -1.39 -11.87 5.49
C ARG A 35 -1.54 -11.51 6.97
N ALA A 36 -1.75 -10.23 7.28
CA ALA A 36 -1.96 -9.77 8.66
C ALA A 36 -3.22 -10.39 9.28
N LEU A 37 -4.32 -10.45 8.53
CA LEU A 37 -5.60 -11.02 9.00
C LEU A 37 -5.58 -12.55 9.13
N SER A 38 -4.74 -13.22 8.35
CA SER A 38 -4.62 -14.69 8.30
C SER A 38 -3.43 -15.25 9.08
N ALA A 39 -2.67 -14.39 9.74
CA ALA A 39 -1.44 -14.71 10.48
C ALA A 39 -0.35 -15.41 9.65
N HIS A 40 -0.26 -15.14 8.34
CA HIS A 40 0.81 -15.68 7.49
C HIS A 40 2.07 -14.81 7.57
N ARG A 41 3.18 -15.39 8.05
CA ARG A 41 4.45 -14.67 8.23
C ARG A 41 5.24 -14.42 6.95
N THR A 42 5.03 -15.24 5.92
CA THR A 42 5.75 -15.13 4.65
C THR A 42 4.77 -15.09 3.50
N ARG A 43 5.24 -14.63 2.34
CA ARG A 43 4.44 -14.61 1.11
C ARG A 43 4.17 -16.02 0.60
N GLU A 44 5.15 -16.91 0.73
CA GLU A 44 5.11 -18.28 0.24
C GLU A 44 4.04 -19.09 0.99
N SER A 45 3.92 -18.90 2.31
CA SER A 45 2.89 -19.56 3.12
C SER A 45 1.48 -19.06 2.82
N TYR A 46 1.34 -17.82 2.38
CA TYR A 46 0.07 -17.22 1.98
C TYR A 46 -0.35 -17.59 0.55
N ALA A 47 0.62 -17.65 -0.37
CA ALA A 47 0.35 -17.88 -1.80
C ALA A 47 -0.28 -19.23 -2.12
N GLY A 48 -0.14 -20.23 -1.23
CA GLY A 48 -0.82 -21.52 -1.35
C GLY A 48 -2.32 -21.48 -1.03
N TYR A 49 -2.78 -20.44 -0.33
CA TYR A 49 -4.19 -20.28 0.07
C TYR A 49 -4.94 -19.22 -0.73
N ALA A 50 -4.25 -18.17 -1.18
CA ALA A 50 -4.89 -17.09 -1.92
C ALA A 50 -4.76 -17.32 -3.43
N LYS A 51 -5.88 -17.57 -4.10
CA LYS A 51 -5.92 -17.77 -5.56
C LYS A 51 -5.43 -16.51 -6.27
N ARG A 52 -4.57 -16.67 -7.27
CA ARG A 52 -4.13 -15.55 -8.11
C ARG A 52 -5.27 -15.15 -9.06
N THR A 53 -5.86 -13.98 -8.81
CA THR A 53 -6.87 -13.36 -9.68
C THR A 53 -6.33 -12.06 -10.28
N GLU A 54 -6.92 -11.60 -11.39
CA GLU A 54 -6.56 -10.28 -11.96
C GLU A 54 -6.89 -9.14 -11.00
N ALA A 55 -8.01 -9.25 -10.28
CA ALA A 55 -8.44 -8.30 -9.26
C ALA A 55 -7.37 -8.08 -8.18
N ARG A 56 -6.74 -9.16 -7.70
CA ARG A 56 -5.60 -9.11 -6.77
C ARG A 56 -4.44 -8.27 -7.31
N MET A 57 -4.07 -8.45 -8.58
CA MET A 57 -2.91 -7.74 -9.15
C MET A 57 -3.17 -6.23 -9.24
N LEU A 58 -4.42 -5.84 -9.48
CA LEU A 58 -4.81 -4.45 -9.63
C LEU A 58 -4.99 -3.74 -8.28
N SER A 59 -5.51 -4.41 -7.25
CA SER A 59 -5.85 -3.77 -5.96
C SER A 59 -4.66 -3.08 -5.29
N ALA A 60 -3.51 -3.75 -5.19
CA ALA A 60 -2.31 -3.20 -4.60
C ALA A 60 -1.74 -2.02 -5.41
N THR A 61 -1.89 -2.05 -6.73
CA THR A 61 -1.46 -0.96 -7.61
C THR A 61 -2.37 0.25 -7.47
N ARG A 62 -3.70 0.05 -7.47
CA ARG A 62 -4.70 1.10 -7.23
C ARG A 62 -4.49 1.79 -5.89
N LYS A 63 -4.33 1.02 -4.81
CA LYS A 63 -4.09 1.56 -3.46
C LYS A 63 -2.80 2.36 -3.36
N ARG A 64 -1.71 1.89 -3.96
CA ARG A 64 -0.43 2.63 -4.01
C ARG A 64 -0.55 3.93 -4.81
N HIS A 65 -1.23 3.89 -5.95
CA HIS A 65 -1.46 5.07 -6.77
C HIS A 65 -2.31 6.12 -6.04
N ALA A 66 -3.40 5.71 -5.40
CA ALA A 66 -4.24 6.60 -4.59
C ALA A 66 -3.45 7.25 -3.45
N HIS A 67 -2.58 6.50 -2.77
CA HIS A 67 -1.70 7.04 -1.74
C HIS A 67 -0.70 8.09 -2.28
N LEU A 68 -0.13 7.86 -3.46
CA LEU A 68 0.77 8.84 -4.10
C LEU A 68 0.04 10.15 -4.44
N LEU A 69 -1.16 10.07 -5.02
CA LEU A 69 -1.96 11.26 -5.32
C LEU A 69 -2.34 12.04 -4.05
N ALA A 70 -2.76 11.34 -3.00
CA ALA A 70 -3.08 11.97 -1.72
C ALA A 70 -1.87 12.67 -1.09
N ASN A 71 -0.70 12.03 -1.15
CA ASN A 71 0.54 12.63 -0.66
C ASN A 71 0.94 13.87 -1.47
N GLN A 72 0.84 13.81 -2.80
CA GLN A 72 1.14 14.96 -3.66
C GLN A 72 0.27 16.16 -3.29
N MET A 73 -1.04 15.95 -3.09
CA MET A 73 -1.95 17.00 -2.63
C MET A 73 -1.57 17.55 -1.24
N ALA A 74 -1.06 16.71 -0.34
CA ALA A 74 -0.66 17.12 1.00
C ALA A 74 0.69 17.87 1.03
N THR A 75 1.58 17.60 0.07
CA THR A 75 2.94 18.17 0.01
C THR A 75 3.11 19.28 -1.01
N ASP A 76 2.08 19.63 -1.79
CA ASP A 76 2.08 20.77 -2.71
C ASP A 76 1.98 22.11 -1.95
N VAL A 77 2.87 22.30 -0.97
CA VAL A 77 3.17 23.58 -0.37
C VAL A 77 4.36 24.13 -1.14
N GLN A 78 4.06 25.02 -2.09
CA GLN A 78 5.08 25.81 -2.78
C GLN A 78 5.74 26.73 -1.74
N ASN A 79 7.04 26.58 -1.48
CA ASN A 79 7.77 27.64 -0.80
C ASN A 79 7.62 28.91 -1.64
N ALA A 80 7.06 29.97 -1.05
CA ALA A 80 7.03 31.28 -1.71
C ALA A 80 8.44 31.61 -2.20
N THR A 81 8.54 32.12 -3.44
CA THR A 81 9.81 32.55 -4.03
C THR A 81 10.58 33.35 -3.00
N ALA A 82 11.73 32.84 -2.56
CA ALA A 82 12.58 33.54 -1.63
C ALA A 82 12.97 34.86 -2.29
N ASP A 83 12.37 35.96 -1.84
CA ASP A 83 12.84 37.30 -2.19
C ASP A 83 14.32 37.34 -1.82
N GLY A 84 15.16 37.48 -2.84
CA GLY A 84 16.60 37.49 -2.68
C GLY A 84 16.99 38.63 -1.76
N VAL A 85 17.32 38.31 -0.51
CA VAL A 85 17.93 39.27 0.40
C VAL A 85 19.34 39.58 -0.12
N GLN A 86 19.45 40.60 -0.96
CA GLN A 86 20.72 41.17 -1.40
C GLN A 86 21.16 42.21 -0.37
N ASN A 87 22.30 41.99 0.28
CA ASN A 87 22.91 43.03 1.11
C ASN A 87 23.54 44.08 0.18
N THR A 88 22.85 45.19 -0.05
CA THR A 88 23.40 46.33 -0.79
C THR A 88 23.98 47.34 0.19
N GLU A 89 25.30 47.27 0.42
CA GLU A 89 26.05 48.43 0.87
C GLU A 89 27.26 48.61 -0.07
N GLN A 90 27.10 49.53 -1.02
CA GLN A 90 28.19 50.14 -1.78
C GLN A 90 28.90 51.12 -0.85
N GLU A 91 30.14 50.80 -0.44
CA GLU A 91 31.07 51.79 0.10
C GLU A 91 31.62 52.63 -1.08
N PRO A 92 31.47 53.97 -1.08
CA PRO A 92 32.00 54.80 -2.14
C PRO A 92 33.51 54.90 -2.05
N SER A 93 34.18 54.75 -3.19
CA SER A 93 35.60 54.98 -3.34
C SER A 93 35.97 56.41 -2.91
N LYS A 94 37.05 56.55 -2.15
CA LYS A 94 37.83 57.78 -2.12
C LYS A 94 39.26 57.48 -2.51
N SER A 95 39.57 57.82 -3.77
CA SER A 95 40.92 58.16 -4.19
C SER A 95 41.32 59.51 -3.58
N ALA A 96 42.50 59.62 -2.97
CA ALA A 96 43.47 60.70 -3.20
C ALA A 96 44.66 60.64 -2.25
N LEU A 97 45.84 60.86 -2.86
CA LEU A 97 47.19 61.18 -2.35
C LEU A 97 48.05 60.02 -1.80
#